data_AF-M1T6T3-F1
#
_entry.id   AF-M1T6T3-F1
#
_cell.length_a   1.000
_cell.length_b   1.000
_cell.length_c   1.000
_cell.angle_alpha   90.00
_cell.angle_beta   90.00
_cell.angle_gamma   90.00
#
_symmetry.space_group_name_H-M   'P 1'
#
loop_
_entity.id
_entity.type
_entity.pdbx_description
1 polymer ?
#
loop_
_entity_poly.entity_id
_entity_poly.type
_entity_poly.pdbx_seq_one_letter_code
_entity_poly.pdbx_strand_id
1 'polypeptide(L)'
;MNLHQLGEVGLSKLLEKLENNELDEYGDIATLIGIEFDENTPWGQLTVLELKLLIHLALKQFDQAQELVGAFLQYNDNTVERKLFYQALNAVLEILLDDDLELENYIVNFRRMYGDERMDAVVGSVDGTVRFFGLTPTNMKLDGLDRHHRLIDSYKKIHAARVKAAAIGA
;
A
#
# COMPACT_ATOMS: atom_id res chain seq x y z
N MET A 1 -12.32 2.93 -2.26
CA MET A 1 -11.25 3.31 -3.21
C MET A 1 -11.07 2.17 -4.20
N ASN A 2 -10.94 2.44 -5.51
CA ASN A 2 -10.97 1.38 -6.54
C ASN A 2 -9.57 0.87 -6.95
N LEU A 3 -8.53 1.03 -6.11
CA LEU A 3 -7.13 0.66 -6.45
C LEU A 3 -7.03 -0.78 -6.99
N HIS A 4 -7.66 -1.73 -6.30
CA HIS A 4 -7.70 -3.15 -6.68
C HIS A 4 -8.44 -3.42 -8.00
N GLN A 5 -9.31 -2.51 -8.45
CA GLN A 5 -10.08 -2.64 -9.69
C GLN A 5 -9.39 -1.96 -10.89
N LEU A 6 -8.32 -1.19 -10.65
CA LEU A 6 -7.59 -0.55 -11.74
C LEU A 6 -6.84 -1.60 -12.55
N GLY A 7 -7.07 -1.61 -13.86
CA GLY A 7 -6.21 -2.29 -14.82
C GLY A 7 -4.92 -1.51 -15.07
N GLU A 8 -4.02 -2.07 -15.88
CA GLU A 8 -2.67 -1.53 -16.15
C GLU A 8 -2.69 -0.06 -16.56
N VAL A 9 -3.54 0.33 -17.53
CA VAL A 9 -3.65 1.74 -17.99
C VAL A 9 -4.04 2.69 -16.85
N GLY A 10 -4.93 2.25 -15.95
CA GLY A 10 -5.34 3.04 -14.80
C GLY A 10 -4.23 3.18 -13.77
N LEU A 11 -3.45 2.11 -13.56
CA LEU A 11 -2.30 2.12 -12.69
C LEU A 11 -1.16 2.99 -13.22
N SER A 12 -0.81 2.90 -14.49
CA SER A 12 0.25 3.73 -15.08
C SER A 12 -0.09 5.23 -14.97
N LYS A 13 -1.35 5.61 -15.21
CA LYS A 13 -1.81 6.99 -15.02
C LYS A 13 -1.78 7.44 -13.56
N LEU A 14 -2.03 6.52 -12.62
CA LEU A 14 -1.93 6.83 -11.21
C LEU A 14 -0.47 7.04 -10.81
N LEU A 15 0.42 6.15 -11.26
CA LEU A 15 1.85 6.23 -11.02
C LEU A 15 2.45 7.54 -11.56
N GLU A 16 2.16 7.88 -12.81
CA GLU A 16 2.61 9.13 -13.43
C GLU A 16 2.17 10.36 -12.61
N LYS A 17 0.95 10.33 -12.06
CA LYS A 17 0.50 11.41 -11.17
C LYS A 17 1.26 11.42 -9.84
N LEU A 18 1.55 10.27 -9.26
CA LEU A 18 2.31 10.20 -8.01
C LEU A 18 3.76 10.69 -8.18
N GLU A 19 4.35 10.48 -9.36
CA GLU A 19 5.69 10.96 -9.69
C GLU A 19 5.71 12.46 -10.01
N ASN A 20 4.72 12.97 -10.75
CA ASN A 20 4.71 14.37 -11.20
C ASN A 20 4.32 15.41 -10.14
N ASN A 21 3.80 15.01 -8.97
CA ASN A 21 3.24 15.94 -7.99
C ASN A 21 4.22 16.35 -6.86
N GLU A 22 5.53 16.13 -6.99
CA GLU A 22 6.55 16.46 -5.96
C GLU A 22 6.13 16.03 -4.54
N LEU A 23 5.49 14.86 -4.44
CA LEU A 23 4.96 14.34 -3.18
C LEU A 23 6.11 13.87 -2.29
N ASP A 24 5.96 14.07 -0.98
CA ASP A 24 6.84 13.44 0.00
C ASP A 24 6.68 11.92 -0.06
N GLU A 25 7.75 11.23 -0.42
CA GLU A 25 7.77 9.78 -0.60
C GLU A 25 7.50 9.02 0.71
N TYR A 26 7.86 9.61 1.85
CA TYR A 26 7.62 9.04 3.17
C TYR A 26 6.31 9.53 3.80
N GLY A 27 5.57 10.39 3.09
CA GLY A 27 4.26 10.86 3.53
C GLY A 27 3.19 9.77 3.47
N ASP A 28 2.30 9.78 4.46
CA ASP A 28 1.19 8.83 4.53
C ASP A 28 0.13 9.11 3.46
N ILE A 29 -0.26 8.07 2.73
CA ILE A 29 -1.35 8.13 1.74
C ILE A 29 -2.67 8.53 2.39
N ALA A 30 -2.91 8.07 3.63
CA ALA A 30 -4.08 8.42 4.43
C ALA A 30 -4.27 9.95 4.52
N THR A 31 -3.19 10.66 4.86
CA THR A 31 -3.14 12.12 4.97
C THR A 31 -3.35 12.78 3.60
N LEU A 32 -2.70 12.25 2.55
CA LEU A 32 -2.79 12.79 1.19
C LEU A 32 -4.23 12.79 0.64
N ILE A 33 -4.99 11.73 0.90
CA ILE A 33 -6.36 11.57 0.42
C ILE A 33 -7.43 12.07 1.41
N GLY A 34 -7.03 12.50 2.61
CA GLY A 34 -7.91 12.96 3.67
C GLY A 34 -8.81 11.87 4.27
N ILE A 35 -8.34 10.61 4.29
CA ILE A 35 -9.04 9.48 4.90
C ILE A 35 -8.27 9.01 6.11
N GLU A 36 -8.97 8.80 7.21
CA GLU A 36 -8.35 8.44 8.49
C GLU A 36 -8.50 6.94 8.75
N PHE A 37 -7.40 6.23 8.55
CA PHE A 37 -7.27 4.80 8.82
C PHE A 37 -6.81 4.54 10.25
N ASP A 38 -6.87 3.28 10.67
CA ASP A 38 -6.20 2.91 11.91
C ASP A 38 -4.68 2.85 11.71
N GLU A 39 -3.91 3.57 12.51
CA GLU A 39 -2.43 3.63 12.51
C GLU A 39 -1.76 2.25 12.64
N ASN A 40 -2.47 1.26 13.18
CA ASN A 40 -1.98 -0.11 13.29
C ASN A 40 -2.35 -0.98 12.08
N THR A 41 -3.04 -0.43 11.08
CA THR A 41 -3.44 -1.16 9.86
C THR A 41 -2.47 -0.85 8.72
N PRO A 42 -2.30 -1.78 7.75
CA PRO A 42 -1.48 -1.54 6.57
C PRO A 42 -1.85 -0.27 5.80
N TRP A 43 -3.14 0.08 5.75
CA TRP A 43 -3.62 1.33 5.15
C TRP A 43 -3.20 2.60 5.92
N GLY A 44 -3.14 2.53 7.25
CA GLY A 44 -2.71 3.66 8.08
C GLY A 44 -1.21 3.92 8.01
N GLN A 45 -0.43 2.88 7.68
CA GLN A 45 1.03 2.95 7.56
C GLN A 45 1.49 3.00 6.09
N LEU A 46 0.57 3.15 5.14
CA LEU A 46 0.88 3.13 3.70
C LEU A 46 1.49 4.48 3.29
N THR A 47 2.75 4.45 2.85
CA THR A 47 3.43 5.65 2.34
C THR A 47 3.29 5.79 0.83
N VAL A 48 3.61 6.98 0.30
CA VAL A 48 3.66 7.22 -1.14
C VAL A 48 4.66 6.30 -1.83
N LEU A 49 5.85 6.11 -1.25
CA LEU A 49 6.89 5.22 -1.76
C LEU A 49 6.39 3.78 -1.89
N GLU A 50 5.74 3.26 -0.85
CA GLU A 50 5.22 1.90 -0.85
C GLU A 50 4.10 1.71 -1.87
N LEU A 51 3.22 2.71 -2.03
CA LEU A 51 2.18 2.65 -3.05
C LEU A 51 2.78 2.62 -4.47
N LYS A 52 3.80 3.45 -4.76
CA LYS A 52 4.52 3.42 -6.05
C LYS A 52 5.12 2.04 -6.31
N LEU A 53 5.81 1.48 -5.31
CA LEU A 53 6.40 0.14 -5.35
C LEU A 53 5.36 -0.93 -5.71
N LEU A 54 4.23 -0.96 -5.00
CA LEU A 54 3.17 -1.94 -5.27
C LEU A 54 2.54 -1.75 -6.66
N ILE A 55 2.47 -0.52 -7.17
CA ILE A 55 2.01 -0.24 -8.53
C ILE A 55 3.01 -0.77 -9.57
N HIS A 56 4.31 -0.51 -9.41
CA HIS A 56 5.34 -1.07 -10.30
C HIS A 56 5.32 -2.60 -10.33
N LEU A 57 5.18 -3.23 -9.15
CA LEU A 57 5.07 -4.68 -9.05
C LEU A 57 3.84 -5.21 -9.81
N ALA A 58 2.68 -4.56 -9.65
CA ALA A 58 1.47 -4.92 -10.38
C ALA A 58 1.56 -4.68 -11.90
N LEU A 59 2.41 -3.75 -12.34
CA LEU A 59 2.72 -3.49 -13.75
C LEU A 59 3.87 -4.36 -14.28
N LYS A 60 4.43 -5.26 -13.46
CA LYS A 60 5.61 -6.10 -13.78
C LYS A 60 6.85 -5.30 -14.17
N GLN A 61 6.98 -4.10 -13.62
CA GLN A 61 8.12 -3.22 -13.76
C GLN A 61 9.12 -3.54 -12.64
N PHE A 62 9.81 -4.68 -12.77
CA PHE A 62 10.57 -5.28 -11.67
C PHE A 62 11.82 -4.50 -11.28
N ASP A 63 12.54 -3.88 -12.22
CA ASP A 63 13.69 -3.03 -11.93
C ASP A 63 13.32 -1.87 -11.00
N GLN A 64 12.27 -1.12 -11.36
CA GLN A 64 11.78 0.02 -10.56
C GLN A 64 11.21 -0.46 -9.22
N ALA A 65 10.51 -1.60 -9.21
CA ALA A 65 10.01 -2.18 -7.98
C ALA A 65 11.16 -2.52 -7.02
N GLN A 66 12.25 -3.13 -7.52
CA GLN A 66 13.40 -3.51 -6.70
C GLN A 66 14.11 -2.29 -6.10
N GLU A 67 14.32 -1.24 -6.88
CA GLU A 67 14.92 0.01 -6.39
C GLU A 67 14.10 0.60 -5.23
N LEU A 68 12.78 0.68 -5.39
CA LEU A 68 11.89 1.18 -4.36
C LEU A 68 11.80 0.25 -3.15
N VAL A 69 11.87 -1.07 -3.32
CA VAL A 69 11.98 -2.01 -2.19
C VAL A 69 13.25 -1.73 -1.39
N GLY A 70 14.39 -1.52 -2.06
CA GLY A 70 15.64 -1.15 -1.42
C GLY A 70 15.52 0.13 -0.58
N ALA A 71 14.90 1.17 -1.15
CA ALA A 71 14.63 2.42 -0.43
C ALA A 71 13.66 2.21 0.75
N PHE A 72 12.60 1.42 0.56
CA PHE A 72 11.62 1.09 1.60
C PHE A 72 12.27 0.37 2.80
N LEU A 73 13.20 -0.56 2.55
CA LEU A 73 13.88 -1.32 3.60
C LEU A 73 14.86 -0.49 4.42
N GLN A 74 15.38 0.62 3.87
CA GLN A 74 16.22 1.56 4.62
C GLN A 74 15.38 2.39 5.61
N TYR A 75 14.07 2.51 5.39
CA TYR A 75 13.17 3.23 6.26
C TYR A 75 12.76 2.41 7.50
N ASN A 76 13.04 2.94 8.69
CA ASN A 76 13.11 2.11 9.90
C ASN A 76 11.77 1.95 10.66
N ASP A 77 10.72 2.71 10.34
CA ASP A 77 9.45 2.71 11.09
C ASP A 77 8.48 1.56 10.76
N ASN A 78 8.91 0.60 9.94
CA ASN A 78 8.07 -0.54 9.56
C ASN A 78 8.03 -1.66 10.60
N THR A 79 6.88 -2.34 10.71
CA THR A 79 6.73 -3.54 11.53
C THR A 79 7.62 -4.68 11.02
N VAL A 80 7.95 -5.63 11.92
CA VAL A 80 8.83 -6.76 11.59
C VAL A 80 8.24 -7.60 10.45
N GLU A 81 6.94 -7.91 10.50
CA GLU A 81 6.27 -8.71 9.47
C GLU A 81 6.32 -8.03 8.10
N ARG A 82 6.11 -6.72 8.05
CA ARG A 82 6.18 -5.94 6.81
C ARG A 82 7.60 -5.90 6.25
N LYS A 83 8.61 -5.64 7.10
CA LYS A 83 10.02 -5.68 6.71
C LYS A 83 10.40 -7.04 6.13
N LEU A 84 9.98 -8.14 6.77
CA LEU A 84 10.26 -9.49 6.31
C LEU A 84 9.62 -9.81 4.96
N PHE A 85 8.40 -9.32 4.69
CA PHE A 85 7.78 -9.45 3.37
C PHE A 85 8.62 -8.73 2.30
N TYR A 86 9.00 -7.48 2.54
CA TYR A 86 9.78 -6.71 1.57
C TYR A 86 11.22 -7.22 1.40
N GLN A 87 11.83 -7.81 2.44
CA GLN A 87 13.12 -8.51 2.31
C GLN A 87 13.02 -9.74 1.41
N ALA A 88 11.97 -10.55 1.61
CA ALA A 88 11.71 -11.71 0.76
C ALA A 88 11.40 -11.28 -0.68
N LEU A 89 10.60 -10.23 -0.87
CA LEU A 89 10.33 -9.63 -2.18
C LEU A 89 11.60 -9.15 -2.86
N ASN A 90 12.48 -8.44 -2.14
CA ASN A 90 13.75 -7.96 -2.68
C ASN A 90 14.60 -9.12 -3.21
N ALA A 91 14.76 -10.18 -2.40
CA ALA A 91 15.55 -11.35 -2.77
C ALA A 91 14.97 -12.10 -3.97
N VAL A 92 13.64 -12.16 -4.10
CA VAL A 92 12.99 -12.74 -5.28
C VAL A 92 13.19 -11.88 -6.53
N LEU A 93 13.05 -10.56 -6.41
CA LEU A 93 13.30 -9.63 -7.52
C LEU A 93 14.77 -9.67 -7.97
N GLU A 94 15.73 -9.77 -7.04
CA GLU A 94 17.15 -9.96 -7.36
C GLU A 94 17.39 -11.17 -8.25
N ILE A 95 16.72 -12.30 -7.97
CA ILE A 95 16.85 -13.50 -8.79
C ILE A 95 16.16 -13.35 -10.14
N LEU A 96 14.99 -12.70 -10.18
CA LEU A 96 14.21 -12.57 -11.42
C LEU A 96 14.82 -11.59 -12.42
N LEU A 97 15.60 -10.62 -11.94
CA LEU A 97 16.32 -9.65 -12.75
C LEU A 97 17.70 -10.15 -13.18
N ASP A 98 18.15 -11.29 -12.66
CA ASP A 98 19.41 -11.93 -13.04
C ASP A 98 19.14 -13.05 -14.06
N ASP A 99 19.58 -12.83 -15.31
CA ASP A 99 19.38 -13.76 -16.43
C ASP A 99 20.08 -15.13 -16.20
N ASP A 100 21.05 -15.22 -15.29
CA ASP A 100 21.78 -16.45 -14.99
C ASP A 100 21.12 -17.29 -13.87
N LEU A 101 20.06 -16.78 -13.23
CA LEU A 101 19.41 -17.41 -12.08
C LEU A 101 17.98 -17.86 -12.38
N GLU A 102 17.56 -18.96 -11.76
CA GLU A 102 16.19 -19.48 -11.85
C GLU A 102 15.56 -19.53 -10.46
N LEU A 103 14.44 -18.82 -10.26
CA LEU A 103 13.75 -18.74 -8.96
C LEU A 103 13.41 -20.12 -8.35
N GLU A 104 13.10 -21.10 -9.19
CA GLU A 104 12.76 -22.47 -8.79
C GLU A 104 13.88 -23.16 -8.01
N ASN A 105 15.14 -22.84 -8.31
CA ASN A 105 16.30 -23.40 -7.61
C ASN A 105 16.46 -22.83 -6.19
N TYR A 106 15.84 -21.68 -5.89
CA TYR A 106 15.98 -20.97 -4.62
C TYR A 106 14.73 -21.02 -3.75
N ILE A 107 13.56 -21.36 -4.33
CA ILE A 107 12.27 -21.30 -3.64
C ILE A 107 12.24 -22.13 -2.34
N VAL A 108 12.91 -23.29 -2.31
CA VAL A 108 12.98 -24.15 -1.12
C VAL A 108 13.77 -23.49 0.00
N ASN A 109 14.87 -22.81 -0.34
CA ASN A 109 15.69 -22.10 0.65
C ASN A 109 14.97 -20.85 1.16
N PHE A 110 14.33 -20.10 0.27
CA PHE A 110 13.55 -18.93 0.65
C PHE A 110 12.36 -19.28 1.53
N ARG A 111 11.66 -20.38 1.28
CA ARG A 111 10.61 -20.88 2.17
C ARG A 111 11.14 -21.22 3.57
N ARG A 112 12.36 -21.74 3.69
CA ARG A 112 12.99 -21.98 5.00
C ARG A 112 13.37 -20.68 5.73
N MET A 113 13.80 -19.66 4.99
CA MET A 113 14.23 -18.37 5.55
C MET A 113 13.04 -17.47 5.92
N TYR A 114 12.05 -17.40 5.04
CA TYR A 114 10.93 -16.47 5.15
C TYR A 114 9.59 -17.15 5.46
N GLY A 115 9.53 -18.47 5.55
CA GLY A 115 8.28 -19.21 5.77
C GLY A 115 7.40 -19.30 4.53
N ASP A 116 6.51 -20.30 4.53
CA ASP A 116 5.67 -20.62 3.37
C ASP A 116 4.68 -19.51 3.05
N GLU A 117 3.94 -19.00 4.04
CA GLU A 117 2.89 -18.00 3.83
C GLU A 117 3.42 -16.70 3.19
N ARG A 118 4.60 -16.22 3.63
CA ARG A 118 5.24 -15.02 3.07
C ARG A 118 5.74 -15.28 1.66
N MET A 119 6.33 -16.44 1.42
CA MET A 119 6.80 -16.79 0.07
C MET A 119 5.65 -16.96 -0.92
N ASP A 120 4.53 -17.54 -0.49
CA ASP A 120 3.32 -17.62 -1.31
C ASP A 120 2.80 -16.23 -1.68
N ALA A 121 2.80 -15.30 -0.72
CA ALA A 121 2.41 -13.91 -0.96
C ALA A 121 3.38 -13.19 -1.92
N VAL A 122 4.69 -13.38 -1.76
CA VAL A 122 5.72 -12.76 -2.61
C VAL A 122 5.63 -13.28 -4.04
N VAL A 123 5.64 -14.61 -4.22
CA VAL A 123 5.51 -15.23 -5.55
C VAL A 123 4.19 -14.83 -6.20
N GLY A 124 3.09 -14.86 -5.45
CA GLY A 124 1.79 -14.40 -5.94
C GLY A 124 1.80 -12.94 -6.36
N SER A 125 2.56 -12.08 -5.67
CA SER A 125 2.69 -10.66 -6.00
C SER A 125 3.51 -10.42 -7.26
N VAL A 126 4.58 -11.17 -7.47
CA VAL A 126 5.40 -11.14 -8.69
C VAL A 126 4.61 -11.66 -9.90
N ASP A 127 3.89 -12.78 -9.75
CA ASP A 127 3.11 -13.36 -10.84
C ASP A 127 1.89 -12.50 -11.21
N GLY A 128 1.49 -11.61 -10.30
CA GLY A 128 0.34 -10.71 -10.42
C GLY A 128 -0.99 -11.33 -9.98
N THR A 129 -0.96 -12.52 -9.38
CA THR A 129 -2.16 -13.19 -8.82
C THR A 129 -2.63 -12.54 -7.53
N VAL A 130 -1.69 -12.02 -6.74
CA VAL A 130 -1.94 -11.20 -5.56
C VAL A 130 -1.53 -9.78 -5.89
N ARG A 131 -2.44 -8.82 -5.78
CA ARG A 131 -2.13 -7.40 -5.99
C ARG A 131 -2.33 -6.64 -4.70
N PHE A 132 -1.41 -5.72 -4.41
CA PHE A 132 -1.47 -4.86 -3.22
C PHE A 132 -1.54 -5.67 -1.91
N PHE A 133 -0.63 -6.63 -1.74
CA PHE A 133 -0.58 -7.47 -0.55
C PHE A 133 -0.62 -6.64 0.75
N GLY A 134 -1.42 -7.09 1.73
CA GLY A 134 -1.68 -6.36 2.98
C GLY A 134 -2.76 -5.27 2.89
N LEU A 135 -3.05 -4.73 1.71
CA LEU A 135 -4.13 -3.76 1.54
C LEU A 135 -5.44 -4.47 1.29
N THR A 136 -6.36 -4.44 2.25
CA THR A 136 -7.70 -4.98 2.03
C THR A 136 -8.48 -4.10 1.03
N PRO A 137 -9.33 -4.69 0.15
CA PRO A 137 -10.19 -3.91 -0.72
C PRO A 137 -11.12 -3.00 0.09
N THR A 138 -11.01 -1.68 -0.09
CA THR A 138 -11.86 -0.70 0.59
C THR A 138 -12.93 -0.17 -0.38
N ASN A 139 -14.17 -0.07 0.07
CA ASN A 139 -15.24 0.52 -0.75
C ASN A 139 -15.40 2.02 -0.48
N MET A 140 -16.12 2.74 -1.36
CA MET A 140 -16.42 4.16 -1.15
C MET A 140 -17.31 4.43 0.08
N LYS A 141 -17.88 3.39 0.69
CA LYS A 141 -18.66 3.51 1.92
C LYS A 141 -17.78 3.63 3.16
N LEU A 142 -16.46 3.45 3.00
CA LEU A 142 -15.48 3.48 4.08
C LEU A 142 -15.77 2.39 5.12
N ASP A 143 -16.35 1.26 4.69
CA ASP A 143 -16.66 0.14 5.58
C ASP A 143 -15.35 -0.36 6.23
N GLY A 144 -15.31 -0.38 7.57
CA GLY A 144 -14.11 -0.69 8.36
C GLY A 144 -13.30 0.53 8.84
N LEU A 145 -13.73 1.76 8.51
CA LEU A 145 -13.09 3.00 8.98
C LEU A 145 -13.85 3.61 10.16
N ASP A 146 -13.91 2.88 11.27
CA ASP A 146 -14.62 3.30 12.48
C ASP A 146 -14.13 4.66 13.02
N ARG A 147 -12.83 4.96 12.87
CA ARG A 147 -12.28 6.29 13.22
C ARG A 147 -12.84 7.39 12.34
N HIS A 148 -12.83 7.21 11.03
CA HIS A 148 -13.37 8.19 10.10
C HIS A 148 -14.88 8.41 10.31
N HIS A 149 -15.65 7.34 10.59
CA HIS A 149 -17.06 7.46 10.94
C HIS A 149 -17.30 8.25 12.23
N ARG A 150 -16.49 8.03 13.28
CA ARG A 150 -16.56 8.85 14.51
C ARG A 150 -16.28 10.33 14.24
N LEU A 151 -15.35 10.64 13.35
CA LEU A 151 -15.04 12.03 12.97
C LEU A 151 -16.21 12.67 12.21
N ILE A 152 -16.82 11.95 11.27
CA ILE A 152 -18.04 12.38 10.57
C ILE A 152 -19.19 12.60 11.55
N ASP A 153 -19.40 11.69 12.51
CA ASP A 153 -20.49 11.83 13.48
C ASP A 153 -20.27 13.00 14.43
N SER A 154 -19.03 13.28 14.81
CA SER A 154 -18.66 14.47 15.59
C SER A 154 -18.92 15.75 14.77
N TYR A 155 -18.56 15.74 13.48
CA TYR A 155 -18.85 16.84 12.55
C TYR A 155 -20.37 17.07 12.39
N LYS A 156 -21.16 16.01 12.22
CA LYS A 156 -22.64 16.09 12.12
C LYS A 156 -23.26 16.72 13.37
N LYS A 157 -22.77 16.37 14.56
CA LYS A 157 -23.23 16.97 15.83
C LYS A 157 -22.97 18.48 15.87
N ILE A 158 -21.77 18.92 15.47
CA ILE A 158 -21.43 20.35 15.40
C ILE A 158 -22.30 21.06 14.36
N HIS A 159 -22.49 20.46 13.18
CA HIS A 159 -23.32 21.06 12.14
C HIS A 159 -24.78 21.19 12.57
N ALA A 160 -25.34 20.18 13.22
CA ALA A 160 -26.68 20.23 13.80
C ALA A 160 -26.81 21.32 14.89
N ALA A 161 -25.77 21.50 15.72
CA ALA A 161 -25.73 22.57 16.71
C ALA A 161 -25.67 23.97 16.05
N ARG A 162 -24.89 24.13 14.97
CA ARG A 162 -24.81 25.38 14.19
C ARG A 162 -26.15 25.73 13.53
N VAL A 163 -26.82 24.75 12.91
CA VAL A 163 -28.15 24.97 12.31
C VAL A 163 -29.16 25.42 13.36
N LYS A 164 -29.16 24.77 14.54
CA LYS A 164 -30.01 25.20 15.66
C LYS A 164 -29.67 26.61 16.15
N ALA A 165 -28.39 26.94 16.31
CA ALA A 165 -27.97 28.28 16.74
C ALA A 165 -28.34 29.37 15.73
N ALA A 166 -28.19 29.10 14.42
CA ALA A 166 -28.60 30.01 13.36
C ALA A 166 -30.13 30.20 13.30
N ALA A 167 -30.90 29.16 13.59
CA ALA A 167 -32.37 29.24 13.68
C ALA A 167 -32.89 29.95 14.94
N ILE A 168 -32.08 30.03 16.00
CA ILE A 168 -32.42 30.77 17.24
C ILE A 168 -32.04 32.26 17.12
N GLY A 169 -31.13 32.61 16.21
CA GLY A 169 -30.68 33.98 15.96
C GLY A 169 -31.43 34.72 14.85
N ALA A 170 -32.42 34.10 14.20
CA ALA A 170 -33.30 34.67 13.18
C ALA A 170 -34.72 34.84 13.74
#